data_AF-A0A847A4B2-F1
#
_entry.id   AF-A0A847A4B2-F1
#
_cell.length_a   1.000
_cell.length_b   1.000
_cell.length_c   1.000
_cell.angle_alpha   90.00
_cell.angle_beta   90.00
_cell.angle_gamma   90.00
#
_symmetry.space_group_name_H-M   'P 1'
#
loop_
_entity.id
_entity.type
_entity.pdbx_description
1 polymer ?
#
loop_
_entity_poly.entity_id
_entity_poly.type
_entity_poly.pdbx_seq_one_letter_code
_entity_poly.pdbx_strand_id
1 'polypeptide(L)'
;PAVIGMNLGVLLVSAGASSVFSALMPYPSTRPGDSPFAQPAVQGSGAGLAQTLSMLVALLLSIVPVYVAAQAIIEPTFLGNVWALLLGAVWGVVVFTACIWLGGKIFDRSAPELVALTQTFD
;
A
#
# COMPACT_ATOMS: atom_id res chain seq x y z
N PRO A 1 13.23 -21.40 1.55
CA PRO A 1 11.96 -21.01 2.21
C PRO A 1 11.95 -19.55 2.69
N ALA A 2 13.05 -19.09 3.31
CA ALA A 2 13.18 -17.70 3.77
C ALA A 2 12.91 -16.65 2.69
N VAL A 3 13.44 -16.85 1.48
CA VAL A 3 13.22 -15.94 0.34
C VAL A 3 11.75 -15.83 -0.06
N ILE A 4 10.98 -16.92 0.04
CA ILE A 4 9.53 -16.90 -0.24
C ILE A 4 8.81 -16.06 0.81
N GLY A 5 9.13 -16.27 2.10
CA GLY A 5 8.57 -15.46 3.20
C GLY A 5 8.86 -13.97 3.05
N MET A 6 10.09 -13.64 2.68
CA MET A 6 10.50 -12.27 2.38
C MET A 6 9.64 -11.65 1.28
N ASN A 7 9.54 -12.31 0.12
CA ASN A 7 8.79 -11.79 -1.02
C ASN A 7 7.30 -11.64 -0.70
N LEU A 8 6.70 -12.62 0.00
CA LEU A 8 5.31 -12.51 0.45
C LEU A 8 5.12 -11.31 1.39
N GLY A 9 6.00 -11.15 2.37
CA GLY A 9 5.97 -10.02 3.30
C GLY A 9 6.07 -8.68 2.57
N VAL A 10 7.07 -8.51 1.71
CA VAL A 10 7.29 -7.27 0.95
C VAL A 10 6.11 -6.97 0.01
N LEU A 11 5.59 -7.99 -0.68
CA LEU A 11 4.44 -7.84 -1.58
C LEU A 11 3.19 -7.37 -0.83
N LEU A 12 2.86 -8.02 0.29
CA LEU A 12 1.68 -7.69 1.08
C LEU A 12 1.80 -6.32 1.75
N VAL A 13 2.98 -5.99 2.27
CA VAL A 13 3.27 -4.67 2.86
C VAL A 13 3.14 -3.55 1.81
N SER A 14 3.74 -3.72 0.63
CA SER A 14 3.68 -2.71 -0.43
C SER A 14 2.26 -2.53 -0.97
N ALA A 15 1.54 -3.63 -1.21
CA ALA A 15 0.13 -3.58 -1.62
C ALA A 15 -0.76 -2.88 -0.57
N GLY A 16 -0.54 -3.15 0.72
CA GLY A 16 -1.26 -2.51 1.81
C GLY A 16 -0.99 -1.01 1.87
N ALA A 17 0.28 -0.60 1.84
CA ALA A 17 0.65 0.81 1.83
C ALA A 17 -0.02 1.56 0.65
N SER A 18 0.04 1.00 -0.56
CA SER A 18 -0.60 1.61 -1.73
C SER A 18 -2.12 1.77 -1.57
N SER A 19 -2.80 0.83 -0.91
CA SER A 19 -4.25 0.94 -0.63
C SER A 19 -4.58 2.15 0.26
N VAL A 20 -3.76 2.43 1.28
CA VAL A 20 -3.96 3.58 2.17
C VAL A 20 -3.79 4.90 1.41
N PHE A 21 -2.71 5.02 0.63
CA PHE A 21 -2.43 6.26 -0.10
C PHE A 21 -3.41 6.51 -1.25
N SER A 22 -3.99 5.44 -1.82
CA SER A 22 -5.09 5.56 -2.78
C SER A 22 -6.35 6.17 -2.17
N ALA A 23 -6.60 5.96 -0.88
CA ALA A 23 -7.73 6.57 -0.17
C ALA A 23 -7.44 7.99 0.32
N LEU A 24 -6.17 8.29 0.67
CA LEU A 24 -5.76 9.61 1.20
C LEU A 24 -5.75 10.72 0.14
N MET A 25 -5.46 10.39 -1.12
CA MET A 25 -5.35 11.39 -2.20
C MET A 25 -6.15 10.91 -3.42
N PRO A 26 -7.48 11.15 -3.42
CA PRO A 26 -8.30 10.88 -4.59
C PRO A 26 -7.80 11.69 -5.78
N TYR A 27 -7.45 11.02 -6.88
CA TYR A 27 -7.07 11.70 -8.10
C TYR A 27 -8.30 12.07 -8.92
N PRO A 28 -8.36 13.29 -9.48
CA PRO A 28 -9.40 13.65 -10.43
C PRO A 28 -9.28 12.73 -11.65
N SER A 29 -10.39 12.10 -12.04
CA SER A 29 -10.50 11.34 -13.28
C SER A 29 -11.11 12.20 -14.39
N THR A 30 -10.89 11.80 -15.64
CA THR A 30 -11.53 12.44 -16.78
C THR A 30 -13.04 12.39 -16.66
N ARG A 31 -13.70 13.49 -17.01
CA ARG A 31 -15.15 13.54 -16.99
C ARG A 31 -15.70 12.67 -18.12
N PRO A 32 -16.88 12.06 -17.96
CA PRO A 32 -17.58 11.43 -19.07
C PRO A 32 -17.79 12.47 -20.20
N GLY A 33 -17.23 12.23 -21.39
CA GLY A 33 -17.28 13.14 -22.53
C GLY A 33 -16.05 14.01 -22.76
N ASP A 34 -15.06 14.02 -21.83
CA ASP A 34 -13.76 14.65 -22.08
C ASP A 34 -12.94 13.83 -23.09
N SER A 35 -12.05 14.53 -23.82
CA SER A 35 -11.11 13.90 -24.75
C SER A 35 -10.28 12.80 -24.03
N PRO A 36 -10.01 11.65 -24.68
CA PRO A 36 -9.15 10.61 -24.11
C PRO A 36 -7.71 11.08 -23.83
N PHE A 37 -7.32 12.26 -24.34
CA PHE A 37 -6.03 12.90 -24.08
C PHE A 37 -6.13 14.08 -23.09
N ALA A 38 -7.34 14.46 -22.65
CA ALA A 38 -7.50 15.44 -21.60
C ALA A 38 -7.12 14.77 -20.28
N GLN A 39 -5.84 14.80 -19.91
CA GLN A 39 -5.46 14.40 -18.55
C GLN A 39 -5.85 15.56 -17.63
N PRO A 40 -6.73 15.36 -16.63
CA PRO A 40 -6.83 16.29 -15.52
C PRO A 40 -5.57 16.15 -14.67
N ALA A 41 -4.41 16.44 -15.26
CA ALA A 41 -3.14 16.62 -14.57
C ALA A 41 -3.23 17.98 -13.88
N VAL A 42 -4.05 18.05 -12.83
CA VAL A 42 -3.98 19.19 -11.91
C VAL A 42 -2.57 19.14 -11.32
N GLN A 43 -1.68 20.01 -11.81
CA GLN A 43 -0.37 20.22 -11.20
C GLN A 43 -0.61 20.53 -9.71
N GLY A 44 -0.12 19.66 -8.83
CA GLY A 44 -0.36 19.77 -7.39
C GLY A 44 -1.46 18.85 -6.82
N SER A 45 -1.98 17.87 -7.57
CA SER A 45 -2.95 16.86 -7.05
C SER A 45 -2.44 15.99 -5.90
N GLY A 46 -1.21 16.18 -5.44
CA GLY A 46 -0.58 15.33 -4.43
C GLY A 46 -0.05 14.00 -4.96
N ALA A 47 -0.19 13.69 -6.25
CA ALA A 47 0.13 12.37 -6.80
C ALA A 47 1.56 11.89 -6.54
N GLY A 48 2.53 12.76 -6.83
CA GLY A 48 3.94 12.47 -6.57
C GLY A 48 4.23 12.30 -5.07
N LEU A 49 3.56 13.07 -4.21
CA LEU A 49 3.73 12.97 -2.75
C LEU A 49 3.12 11.68 -2.20
N ALA A 50 1.92 11.31 -2.63
CA ALA A 50 1.28 10.04 -2.25
C ALA A 50 2.14 8.84 -2.66
N GLN A 51 2.62 8.85 -3.90
CA GLN A 51 3.49 7.79 -4.40
C GLN A 51 4.78 7.70 -3.59
N THR A 52 5.44 8.83 -3.35
CA THR A 52 6.72 8.88 -2.61
C THR A 52 6.52 8.40 -1.17
N LEU A 53 5.50 8.88 -0.48
CA LEU A 53 5.20 8.47 0.89
C LEU A 53 4.77 7.00 0.95
N SER A 54 3.97 6.51 -0.01
CA SER A 54 3.62 5.09 -0.12
C SER A 54 4.85 4.22 -0.26
N MET A 55 5.81 4.63 -1.11
CA MET A 55 7.07 3.90 -1.28
C MET A 55 7.90 3.91 -0.01
N LEU A 56 8.03 5.05 0.66
CA LEU A 56 8.80 5.16 1.91
C LEU A 56 8.21 4.31 3.03
N VAL A 57 6.89 4.35 3.22
CA VAL A 57 6.20 3.52 4.22
C VAL A 57 6.35 2.04 3.89
N ALA A 58 6.16 1.66 2.62
CA ALA A 58 6.34 0.28 2.18
C ALA A 58 7.78 -0.20 2.44
N LEU A 59 8.79 0.64 2.16
CA LEU A 59 10.19 0.31 2.39
C LEU A 59 10.48 0.11 3.88
N LEU A 60 10.01 1.04 4.74
CA LEU A 60 10.20 0.96 6.19
C LEU A 60 9.56 -0.29 6.79
N LEU A 61 8.31 -0.59 6.42
CA LEU A 61 7.59 -1.76 6.93
C LEU A 61 8.14 -3.08 6.37
N SER A 62 8.81 -3.04 5.21
CA SER A 62 9.47 -4.19 4.59
C SER A 62 10.82 -4.54 5.22
N ILE A 63 11.38 -3.69 6.08
CA ILE A 63 12.66 -3.96 6.76
C ILE A 63 12.56 -5.25 7.59
N VAL A 64 11.44 -5.48 8.26
CA VAL A 64 11.23 -6.65 9.14
C VAL A 64 11.37 -7.98 8.37
N PRO A 65 10.58 -8.26 7.32
CA PRO A 65 10.70 -9.53 6.58
C PRO A 65 12.06 -9.68 5.88
N VAL A 66 12.67 -8.58 5.43
CA VAL A 66 14.00 -8.59 4.81
C VAL A 66 15.08 -8.93 5.83
N TYR A 67 15.03 -8.33 7.03
CA TYR A 67 15.99 -8.60 8.09
C TYR A 67 15.93 -10.06 8.55
N VAL A 68 14.73 -10.58 8.80
CA VAL A 68 14.54 -11.98 9.22
C VAL A 68 15.03 -12.96 8.13
N ALA A 69 14.75 -12.66 6.87
CA ALA A 69 15.24 -13.48 5.76
C ALA A 69 16.77 -13.41 5.61
N ALA A 70 17.38 -12.25 5.81
CA ALA A 70 18.83 -12.08 5.78
C ALA A 70 19.51 -12.92 6.87
N GLN A 71 18.97 -12.93 8.10
CA GLN A 71 19.49 -13.77 9.18
C GLN A 71 19.42 -15.27 8.82
N ALA A 72 18.30 -15.73 8.24
CA ALA A 72 18.14 -17.12 7.83
C ALA A 72 19.02 -17.53 6.63
N ILE A 73 19.56 -16.56 5.88
CA ILE A 73 20.52 -16.80 4.79
C ILE A 73 21.96 -16.87 5.33
N ILE A 74 22.31 -16.01 6.30
CA ILE A 74 23.64 -15.98 6.92
C ILE A 74 23.89 -17.27 7.71
N GLU A 75 22.91 -17.71 8.51
CA GLU A 75 22.99 -18.94 9.29
C GLU A 75 21.90 -19.94 8.84
N PRO A 76 22.17 -20.73 7.79
CA PRO A 76 21.17 -21.58 7.17
C PRO A 76 20.84 -22.78 8.05
N THR A 77 19.78 -22.67 8.83
CA THR A 77 19.16 -23.77 9.57
C THR A 77 17.79 -24.11 8.99
N PHE A 78 17.35 -25.37 9.11
CA PHE A 78 16.03 -25.79 8.63
C PHE A 78 14.92 -25.03 9.38
N LEU A 79 15.00 -25.01 10.72
CA LEU A 79 14.03 -24.29 11.57
C LEU A 79 14.06 -22.79 11.30
N GLY A 80 15.23 -22.16 11.18
CA GLY A 80 15.34 -20.73 10.87
C GLY A 80 14.71 -20.36 9.52
N ASN A 81 14.86 -21.22 8.51
CA ASN A 81 14.23 -21.03 7.20
C ASN A 81 12.70 -21.12 7.24
N VAL A 82 12.15 -22.05 8.02
CA VAL A 82 10.70 -22.17 8.20
C VAL A 82 10.16 -21.00 9.01
N TRP A 83 10.87 -20.56 10.05
CA TRP A 83 10.52 -19.38 10.83
C TRP A 83 10.52 -18.11 9.98
N ALA A 84 11.50 -17.92 9.11
CA ALA A 84 11.54 -16.78 8.20
C ALA A 84 10.37 -16.78 7.21
N LEU A 85 9.94 -17.96 6.74
CA LEU A 85 8.74 -18.10 5.92
C LEU A 85 7.49 -17.66 6.69
N LEU A 86 7.28 -18.22 7.88
CA LEU A 86 6.10 -17.94 8.71
C LEU A 86 6.04 -16.48 9.14
N LEU A 87 7.15 -15.91 9.61
CA LEU A 87 7.21 -14.50 10.02
C LEU A 87 6.94 -13.57 8.85
N GLY A 88 7.53 -13.82 7.68
CA GLY A 88 7.28 -13.00 6.49
C GLY A 88 5.81 -13.03 6.07
N ALA A 89 5.19 -14.21 6.08
CA ALA A 89 3.78 -14.37 5.74
C ALA A 89 2.84 -13.71 6.77
N VAL A 90 3.04 -13.99 8.06
CA VAL A 90 2.20 -13.44 9.15
C VAL A 90 2.35 -11.91 9.20
N TRP A 91 3.58 -11.40 9.13
CA TRP A 91 3.82 -9.96 9.10
C TRP A 91 3.13 -9.29 7.91
N GLY A 92 3.30 -9.85 6.71
CA GLY A 92 2.64 -9.36 5.51
C GLY A 92 1.13 -9.29 5.66
N VAL A 93 0.48 -10.36 6.17
CA VAL A 93 -0.97 -10.41 6.37
C VAL A 93 -1.43 -9.39 7.41
N VAL A 94 -0.73 -9.27 8.54
CA VAL A 94 -1.07 -8.32 9.61
C VAL A 94 -0.98 -6.89 9.11
N VAL A 95 0.12 -6.53 8.44
CA VAL A 95 0.30 -5.16 7.90
C VAL A 95 -0.73 -4.89 6.80
N PHE A 96 -0.96 -5.83 5.89
CA PHE A 96 -1.91 -5.67 4.79
C PHE A 96 -3.34 -5.45 5.31
N THR A 97 -3.78 -6.27 6.26
CA THR A 97 -5.12 -6.14 6.85
C THR A 97 -5.27 -4.84 7.65
N ALA A 98 -4.25 -4.43 8.41
CA ALA A 98 -4.23 -3.15 9.11
C ALA A 98 -4.30 -1.97 8.13
N CYS A 99 -3.54 -2.01 7.03
CA CYS A 99 -3.57 -0.99 5.99
C CYS A 99 -4.93 -0.90 5.30
N ILE A 100 -5.56 -2.03 4.94
CA ILE A 100 -6.92 -2.03 4.37
C ILE A 100 -7.90 -1.39 5.34
N TRP A 101 -7.85 -1.77 6.62
CA TRP A 101 -8.75 -1.23 7.63
C TRP A 101 -8.57 0.28 7.81
N LEU A 102 -7.32 0.75 7.85
CA LEU A 102 -7.01 2.19 7.89
C LEU A 102 -7.48 2.92 6.62
N GLY A 103 -7.23 2.36 5.44
CA GLY A 103 -7.65 2.91 4.15
C GLY A 103 -9.17 3.02 4.05
N GLY A 104 -9.91 1.99 4.47
CA GLY A 104 -11.37 2.00 4.53
C GLY A 104 -11.90 3.07 5.50
N LYS A 105 -11.31 3.18 6.70
CA LYS A 105 -11.69 4.21 7.66
C LYS A 105 -11.41 5.63 7.15
N ILE A 106 -10.34 5.83 6.38
CA ILE A 106 -10.04 7.11 5.74
C ILE A 106 -11.09 7.40 4.66
N PHE A 107 -11.38 6.42 3.81
CA PHE A 107 -12.38 6.52 2.76
C PHE A 107 -13.78 6.87 3.31
N ASP A 108 -14.23 6.18 4.37
CA ASP A 108 -15.52 6.44 5.01
C ASP A 108 -15.64 7.86 5.59
N ARG A 109 -14.52 8.43 6.06
CA ARG A 109 -14.49 9.81 6.57
C ARG A 109 -14.52 10.86 5.46
N SER A 110 -14.02 10.51 4.27
CA SER A 110 -14.04 11.37 3.07
C SER A 110 -15.33 11.20 2.24
N ALA A 111 -16.17 10.20 2.54
CA ALA A 111 -17.44 9.97 1.86
C ALA A 111 -18.41 11.18 1.84
N PRO A 112 -18.53 12.03 2.89
CA PRO A 112 -19.38 13.22 2.85
C PRO A 112 -18.94 14.24 1.79
N GLU A 113 -17.62 14.38 1.57
CA GLU A 113 -17.07 15.30 0.57
C GLU A 113 -17.27 14.76 -0.85
N LEU A 114 -17.22 13.44 -1.03
CA LEU A 114 -17.51 12.78 -2.31
C LEU A 114 -18.98 12.90 -2.71
N VAL A 115 -19.91 12.77 -1.75
CA VAL A 115 -21.34 12.98 -1.99
C VAL A 115 -21.64 14.45 -2.25
N ALA A 116 -21.04 15.39 -1.51
CA ALA A 116 -21.18 16.82 -1.76
C ALA A 116 -20.69 17.23 -3.16
N LEU A 117 -19.58 16.64 -3.64
CA LEU A 117 -19.13 16.82 -5.02
C LEU A 117 -20.13 16.31 -6.06
N THR A 118 -20.82 15.19 -5.80
CA THR A 118 -21.87 14.71 -6.72
C THR A 118 -23.11 15.59 -6.70
N GLN A 119 -23.48 16.19 -5.56
CA GLN A 119 -24.68 17.03 -5.43
C GLN A 119 -24.52 18.46 -5.97
N THR A 120 -23.31 18.96 -6.16
CA THR A 120 -23.07 20.27 -6.79
C THR A 120 -23.25 20.28 -8.32
N PHE A 121 -23.53 19.13 -8.93
CA PHE A 121 -23.63 18.97 -10.39
C PHE A 121 -24.97 18.39 -10.88
N ASP A 122 -26.00 18.34 -10.02
CA ASP A 122 -27.41 18.35 -10.45
C ASP A 122 -27.89 19.81 -10.61
#